data_AF-A0A3N0IVE5-F1
#
_entry.id   AF-A0A3N0IVE5-F1
#
_cell.length_a   1.000
_cell.length_b   1.000
_cell.length_c   1.000
_cell.angle_alpha   90.00
_cell.angle_beta   90.00
_cell.angle_gamma   90.00
#
_symmetry.space_group_name_H-M   'P 1'
#
loop_
_entity.id
_entity.type
_entity.pdbx_description
1 polymer ?
#
loop_
_entity_poly.entity_id
_entity_poly.type
_entity_poly.pdbx_seq_one_letter_code
_entity_poly.pdbx_strand_id
1 'polypeptide(L)'
;MTALCDEVEEVGAASMREVEALLVTEAGCARRTEVVAVEMRADVAVDGVAWTSAALSPGDWEDYAFGAAFAGGLIARADEVAGVDVRVTDDAAALD
;
A
#
# COMPACT_ATOMS: atom_id res chain seq x y z
N MET A 1 -10.37 -18.95 13.29
CA MET A 1 -10.62 -18.76 11.84
C MET A 1 -11.44 -17.51 11.59
N THR A 2 -12.44 -17.19 12.42
CA THR A 2 -13.23 -15.94 12.32
C THR A 2 -12.40 -14.66 12.53
N ALA A 3 -11.53 -14.62 13.55
CA ALA A 3 -10.70 -13.44 13.83
C ALA A 3 -9.74 -13.03 12.69
N LEU A 4 -9.18 -14.01 11.98
CA LEU A 4 -8.32 -13.76 10.80
C LEU A 4 -9.12 -13.20 9.61
N CYS A 5 -10.41 -13.53 9.49
CA CYS A 5 -11.26 -12.96 8.45
C CYS A 5 -11.68 -11.53 8.79
N ASP A 6 -11.98 -11.26 10.07
CA ASP A 6 -12.39 -9.94 10.54
C ASP A 6 -11.22 -8.91 10.43
N GLU A 7 -9.99 -9.32 10.74
CA GLU A 7 -8.78 -8.46 10.58
C GLU A 7 -8.50 -8.14 9.10
N VAL A 8 -8.72 -9.09 8.18
CA VAL A 8 -8.53 -8.88 6.73
C VAL A 8 -9.58 -7.93 6.16
N GLU A 9 -10.83 -7.97 6.64
CA GLU A 9 -11.87 -7.02 6.25
C GLU A 9 -11.56 -5.60 6.72
N GLU A 10 -10.98 -5.43 7.91
CA GLU A 10 -10.65 -4.12 8.48
C GLU A 10 -9.46 -3.46 7.75
N VAL A 11 -8.42 -4.23 7.39
CA VAL A 11 -7.29 -3.75 6.58
C VAL A 11 -7.72 -3.46 5.14
N GLY A 12 -8.57 -4.31 4.56
CA GLY A 12 -9.17 -4.06 3.25
C GLY A 12 -9.97 -2.75 3.19
N ALA A 13 -10.69 -2.42 4.28
CA ALA A 13 -11.44 -1.17 4.39
C ALA A 13 -10.54 0.07 4.47
N ALA A 14 -9.34 -0.02 5.06
CA ALA A 14 -8.39 1.10 5.13
C ALA A 14 -7.79 1.49 3.76
N SER A 15 -7.84 0.58 2.77
CA SER A 15 -7.31 0.79 1.42
C SER A 15 -8.32 1.36 0.43
N MET A 16 -9.55 1.62 0.86
CA MET A 16 -10.64 2.13 0.01
C MET A 16 -11.21 3.43 0.58
N ARG A 17 -11.67 4.33 -0.29
CA ARG A 17 -12.37 5.56 0.14
C ARG A 17 -13.56 5.88 -0.75
N GLU A 18 -14.59 6.49 -0.15
CA GLU A 18 -15.68 7.08 -0.91
C GLU A 18 -15.26 8.40 -1.54
N VAL A 19 -15.61 8.59 -2.81
CA VAL A 19 -15.38 9.82 -3.56
C VAL A 19 -16.61 10.18 -4.37
N GLU A 20 -16.82 11.49 -4.57
CA GLU A 20 -17.73 11.96 -5.60
C GLU A 20 -17.04 11.91 -6.96
N ALA A 21 -17.64 11.17 -7.89
CA ALA A 21 -17.15 11.02 -9.25
C ALA A 21 -18.18 11.53 -10.27
N LEU A 22 -17.67 12.00 -11.41
CA LEU A 22 -18.50 12.36 -12.56
C LEU A 22 -18.38 11.25 -13.61
N LEU A 23 -19.44 10.45 -13.76
CA LEU A 23 -19.54 9.50 -14.84
C LEU A 23 -19.88 10.24 -16.13
N VAL A 24 -18.96 10.24 -17.09
CA VAL A 24 -19.15 10.86 -18.41
C VAL A 24 -19.40 9.77 -19.44
N THR A 25 -20.50 9.91 -20.18
CA THR A 25 -20.92 9.02 -21.26
C THR A 25 -21.28 9.83 -22.50
N GLU A 26 -21.50 9.17 -23.63
CA GLU A 26 -22.00 9.85 -24.83
C GLU A 26 -23.39 10.49 -24.62
N ALA A 27 -24.19 9.97 -23.67
CA ALA A 27 -25.52 10.49 -23.35
C ALA A 27 -25.49 11.71 -22.39
N GLY A 28 -24.31 12.08 -21.88
CA GLY A 28 -24.13 13.17 -20.91
C GLY A 28 -23.37 12.73 -19.67
N CYS A 29 -23.43 13.55 -18.62
CA CYS A 29 -22.70 13.33 -17.37
C CYS A 29 -23.62 13.24 -16.15
N ALA A 30 -23.26 12.37 -15.21
CA ALA A 30 -23.99 12.18 -13.95
C ALA A 30 -23.02 12.12 -12.77
N ARG A 31 -23.35 12.80 -11.67
CA ARG A 31 -22.63 12.64 -10.41
C ARG A 31 -23.02 11.32 -9.77
N ARG A 32 -22.03 10.60 -9.22
CA ARG A 32 -22.24 9.39 -8.43
C ARG A 32 -21.20 9.30 -7.31
N THR A 33 -21.54 8.63 -6.23
CA THR A 33 -20.57 8.21 -5.22
C THR A 33 -19.95 6.91 -5.66
N GLU A 34 -18.61 6.82 -5.58
CA GLU A 34 -17.85 5.61 -5.86
C GLU A 34 -16.94 5.26 -4.69
N VAL A 35 -16.63 3.98 -4.55
CA VAL A 35 -15.59 3.49 -3.65
C VAL A 35 -14.37 3.18 -4.50
N VAL A 36 -13.27 3.88 -4.26
CA VAL A 36 -12.03 3.76 -5.04
C VAL A 36 -10.87 3.34 -4.14
N ALA A 37 -9.91 2.62 -4.71
CA ALA A 37 -8.67 2.30 -4.03
C ALA A 37 -7.89 3.58 -3.71
N VAL A 38 -7.32 3.62 -2.51
CA VAL A 38 -6.39 4.64 -2.07
C VAL A 38 -5.02 4.32 -2.65
N GLU A 39 -4.39 5.32 -3.26
CA GLU A 39 -2.98 5.27 -3.67
C GLU A 39 -2.19 6.13 -2.68
N MET A 40 -1.21 5.53 -2.04
CA MET A 40 -0.35 6.14 -1.03
C MET A 40 1.11 6.05 -1.48
N ARG A 41 1.88 7.10 -1.23
CA ARG A 41 3.33 7.06 -1.46
C ARG A 41 4.00 6.24 -0.37
N ALA A 42 4.91 5.35 -0.76
CA ALA A 42 5.83 4.68 0.15
C ALA A 42 7.27 4.97 -0.23
N ASP A 43 8.05 5.45 0.73
CA ASP A 43 9.50 5.62 0.59
C ASP A 43 10.20 4.43 1.27
N VAL A 44 11.14 3.81 0.56
CA VAL A 44 11.87 2.62 1.02
C VAL A 44 13.33 2.98 1.20
N ALA A 45 13.86 2.74 2.39
CA ALA A 45 15.27 2.77 2.73
C ALA A 45 15.78 1.34 2.97
N VAL A 46 17.10 1.19 2.98
CA VAL A 46 17.81 -0.03 3.36
C VAL A 46 18.92 0.40 4.29
N ASP A 47 18.89 -0.07 5.53
CA ASP A 47 19.83 0.32 6.58
C ASP A 47 19.93 1.86 6.74
N GLY A 48 18.79 2.55 6.65
CA GLY A 48 18.67 4.00 6.75
C GLY A 48 19.06 4.76 5.48
N VAL A 49 19.45 4.09 4.40
CA VAL A 49 19.82 4.71 3.12
C VAL A 49 18.64 4.65 2.15
N ALA A 50 18.16 5.82 1.71
CA ALA A 50 17.07 5.92 0.74
C ALA A 50 17.39 5.11 -0.53
N TRP A 51 16.48 4.22 -0.90
CA TRP A 51 16.66 3.30 -2.02
C TRP A 51 15.69 3.59 -3.16
N THR A 52 14.37 3.60 -2.89
CA THR A 52 13.34 3.83 -3.91
C THR A 52 12.06 4.41 -3.28
N SER A 53 11.12 4.80 -4.14
CA SER A 53 9.77 5.20 -3.74
C SER A 53 8.75 4.60 -4.70
N ALA A 54 7.57 4.25 -4.21
CA ALA A 54 6.50 3.67 -5.00
C ALA A 54 5.12 4.17 -4.58
N ALA A 55 4.16 4.07 -5.49
CA ALA A 55 2.75 4.32 -5.21
C ALA A 55 2.06 2.97 -4.96
N LEU A 56 1.56 2.78 -3.74
CA LEU A 56 1.06 1.52 -3.21
C LEU A 56 -0.37 1.69 -2.68
N SER A 57 -1.13 0.60 -2.60
CA SER A 57 -2.30 0.58 -1.73
C SER A 57 -1.86 0.54 -0.26
N PRO A 58 -2.59 1.20 0.66
CA PRO A 58 -2.31 1.09 2.08
C PRO A 58 -2.46 -0.35 2.61
N GLY A 59 -1.41 -0.90 3.20
CA GLY A 59 -1.40 -2.26 3.76
C GLY A 59 -0.24 -3.10 3.25
N ASP A 60 -0.12 -4.32 3.79
CA ASP A 60 0.86 -5.35 3.38
C ASP A 60 2.30 -4.83 3.21
N TRP A 61 2.70 -3.86 4.03
CA TRP A 61 3.95 -3.13 3.87
C TRP A 61 5.19 -4.01 4.00
N GLU A 62 5.18 -4.93 4.95
CA GLU A 62 6.27 -5.88 5.18
C GLU A 62 6.41 -6.83 3.98
N ASP A 63 5.30 -7.39 3.49
CA ASP A 63 5.29 -8.24 2.30
C ASP A 63 5.79 -7.48 1.06
N TYR A 64 5.38 -6.21 0.91
CA TYR A 64 5.92 -5.35 -0.13
C TYR A 64 7.43 -5.13 0.02
N ALA A 65 7.95 -4.87 1.21
CA ALA A 65 9.38 -4.66 1.45
C ALA A 65 10.20 -5.90 1.06
N PHE A 66 9.79 -7.09 1.50
CA PHE A 66 10.45 -8.34 1.12
C PHE A 66 10.42 -8.58 -0.39
N GLY A 67 9.24 -8.38 -1.02
CA GLY A 67 9.08 -8.53 -2.45
C GLY A 67 9.92 -7.55 -3.26
N ALA A 68 9.96 -6.28 -2.83
CA ALA A 68 10.76 -5.24 -3.44
C ALA A 68 12.26 -5.56 -3.30
N ALA A 69 12.74 -5.85 -2.10
CA ALA A 69 14.15 -6.16 -1.85
C ALA A 69 14.63 -7.36 -2.67
N PHE A 70 13.81 -8.42 -2.77
CA PHE A 70 14.12 -9.58 -3.61
C PHE A 70 14.14 -9.22 -5.10
N ALA A 71 13.11 -8.53 -5.60
CA ALA A 71 13.02 -8.13 -7.01
C ALA A 71 14.12 -7.15 -7.42
N GLY A 72 14.56 -6.30 -6.49
CA GLY A 72 15.68 -5.37 -6.63
C GLY A 72 17.06 -6.01 -6.55
N GLY A 73 17.14 -7.32 -6.22
CA GLY A 73 18.39 -8.05 -6.09
C GLY A 73 19.21 -7.68 -4.84
N LEU A 74 18.58 -7.08 -3.83
CA LEU A 74 19.21 -6.75 -2.55
C LEU A 74 19.39 -7.97 -1.65
N ILE A 75 18.44 -8.90 -1.73
CA ILE A 75 18.45 -10.17 -1.00
C ILE A 75 18.19 -11.33 -1.96
N ALA A 76 18.74 -12.50 -1.67
CA ALA A 76 18.38 -13.74 -2.34
C ALA A 76 17.36 -14.56 -1.55
N ARG A 77 17.27 -14.31 -0.24
CA ARG A 77 16.42 -15.03 0.72
C ARG A 77 15.90 -14.08 1.81
N ALA A 78 14.77 -14.43 2.41
CA ALA A 78 14.14 -13.64 3.46
C ALA A 78 14.96 -13.59 4.77
N ASP A 79 15.77 -14.61 5.07
CA ASP A 79 16.59 -14.66 6.29
C ASP A 79 17.80 -13.70 6.28
N GLU A 80 18.03 -13.03 5.15
CA GLU A 80 19.02 -11.94 5.02
C GLU A 80 18.50 -10.61 5.59
N VAL A 81 17.19 -10.49 5.82
CA VAL A 81 16.56 -9.29 6.39
C VAL A 81 16.39 -9.49 7.90
N ALA A 82 16.97 -8.60 8.71
CA ALA A 82 16.88 -8.67 10.17
C ALA A 82 15.49 -8.23 10.70
N GLY A 83 14.83 -7.35 9.97
CA GLY A 83 13.49 -6.83 10.26
C GLY A 83 13.12 -5.76 9.25
N VAL A 84 11.85 -5.33 9.28
CA VAL A 84 11.34 -4.21 8.49
C VAL A 84 10.63 -3.25 9.44
N ASP A 85 11.09 -2.01 9.51
CA ASP A 85 10.48 -0.95 10.28
C ASP A 85 9.48 -0.18 9.39
N VAL A 86 8.19 -0.23 9.75
CA VAL A 86 7.14 0.46 9.02
C VAL A 86 6.60 1.64 9.82
N ARG A 87 6.61 2.83 9.22
CA ARG A 87 6.06 4.06 9.81
C ARG A 87 5.05 4.66 8.84
N VAL A 88 3.78 4.70 9.24
CA VAL A 88 2.68 5.19 8.39
C VAL A 88 2.17 6.53 8.91
N THR A 89 1.89 7.43 7.96
CA THR A 89 1.20 8.71 8.17
C THR A 89 -0.05 8.75 7.29
N ASP A 90 -0.86 9.81 7.40
CA ASP A 90 -2.08 9.94 6.61
C ASP A 90 -1.82 9.95 5.09
N ASP A 91 -0.66 10.45 4.66
CA ASP A 91 -0.34 10.67 3.25
C ASP A 91 0.75 9.74 2.69
N ALA A 92 1.54 9.10 3.55
CA ALA A 92 2.68 8.29 3.13
C ALA A 92 3.11 7.23 4.15
N ALA A 93 3.81 6.21 3.65
CA ALA A 93 4.53 5.22 4.44
C ALA A 93 6.05 5.37 4.26
N ALA A 94 6.81 5.12 5.32
CA ALA A 94 8.26 4.94 5.28
C ALA A 94 8.60 3.53 5.75
N LEU A 95 9.33 2.80 4.91
CA LEU A 95 9.79 1.44 5.16
C LEU A 95 11.33 1.47 5.21
N ASP A 96 11.93 0.80 6.18
CA ASP A 96 13.39 0.68 6.35
C ASP A 96 13.74 -0.74 6.79
#